data_AF-A0A7V2HHM5-F1
#
_entry.id   AF-A0A7V2HHM5-F1
#
_cell.length_a   1.000
_cell.length_b   1.000
_cell.length_c   1.000
_cell.angle_alpha   90.00
_cell.angle_beta   90.00
_cell.angle_gamma   90.00
#
_symmetry.space_group_name_H-M   'P 1'
#
loop_
_entity.id
_entity.type
_entity.pdbx_description
1 polymer ?
#
loop_
_entity_poly.entity_id
_entity_poly.type
_entity_poly.pdbx_seq_one_letter_code
_entity_poly.pdbx_strand_id
1 'polypeptide(L)'
;MPDRIVAVVTDVFFAAKVLDGARRAGRDAVFAKSAEHAISLARENAAMLVVDLNCRDVDAPGLIRLFKADPALRPIPALGFVSHVQEDRKREAIEAGCDRVVARSTFSDRAADLLSGR
;
A
#
# COMPACT_ATOMS: atom_id res chain seq x y z
N MET A 1 -3.40 -18.27 -6.30
CA MET A 1 -2.46 -17.16 -6.52
C MET A 1 -2.86 -16.03 -5.58
N PRO A 2 -1.91 -15.22 -5.07
CA PRO A 2 -2.25 -14.07 -4.27
C PRO A 2 -3.04 -13.04 -5.09
N ASP A 3 -4.22 -12.70 -4.60
CA ASP A 3 -5.20 -11.83 -5.24
C ASP A 3 -5.56 -10.62 -4.37
N ARG A 4 -5.20 -10.62 -3.08
CA ARG A 4 -5.64 -9.63 -2.11
C ARG A 4 -4.67 -8.45 -1.99
N ILE A 5 -5.20 -7.24 -2.07
CA ILE A 5 -4.52 -6.00 -1.72
C ILE A 5 -4.69 -5.76 -0.22
N VAL A 6 -3.59 -5.61 0.51
CA VAL A 6 -3.61 -5.14 1.90
C VAL A 6 -3.39 -3.64 1.89
N ALA A 7 -4.40 -2.87 2.29
CA ALA A 7 -4.40 -1.42 2.25
C ALA A 7 -4.31 -0.82 3.65
N VAL A 8 -3.43 0.16 3.84
CA VAL A 8 -3.33 0.98 5.05
C VAL A 8 -3.62 2.42 4.64
N VAL A 9 -4.88 2.82 4.82
CA VAL A 9 -5.43 4.10 4.37
C VAL A 9 -6.45 4.58 5.40
N THR A 10 -6.31 5.83 5.84
CA THR A 10 -7.25 6.45 6.81
C THR A 10 -8.29 7.34 6.15
N ASP A 11 -8.04 7.80 4.93
CA ASP A 11 -8.95 8.66 4.18
C ASP A 11 -10.04 7.80 3.49
N VAL A 12 -11.30 8.05 3.84
CA VAL A 12 -12.46 7.29 3.33
C VAL A 12 -12.62 7.42 1.81
N PHE A 13 -12.31 8.58 1.23
CA PHE A 13 -12.37 8.77 -0.22
C PHE A 13 -11.28 7.97 -0.94
N PHE A 14 -10.08 7.90 -0.36
CA PHE A 14 -9.02 7.05 -0.92
C PHE A 14 -9.28 5.57 -0.69
N ALA A 15 -9.87 5.18 0.44
CA ALA A 15 -10.29 3.80 0.67
C ALA A 15 -11.27 3.33 -0.43
N ALA A 16 -12.25 4.15 -0.79
CA ALA A 16 -13.18 3.86 -1.89
C ALA A 16 -12.45 3.70 -3.25
N LYS A 17 -11.43 4.52 -3.52
CA LYS A 17 -10.61 4.41 -4.74
C LYS A 17 -9.75 3.15 -4.77
N VAL A 18 -9.19 2.74 -3.63
CA VAL A 18 -8.45 1.46 -3.52
C VAL A 18 -9.40 0.30 -3.82
N LEU A 19 -10.61 0.31 -3.24
CA LEU A 19 -11.62 -0.72 -3.47
C LEU A 19 -12.02 -0.82 -4.95
N ASP A 20 -12.39 0.30 -5.59
CA ASP A 20 -12.77 0.28 -7.01
C ASP A 20 -11.58 -0.12 -7.90
N GLY A 21 -10.39 0.41 -7.62
CA GLY A 21 -9.16 0.06 -8.34
C GLY A 21 -8.83 -1.43 -8.25
N ALA A 22 -8.87 -2.01 -7.05
CA ALA A 22 -8.62 -3.43 -6.84
C ALA A 22 -9.66 -4.28 -7.59
N ARG A 23 -10.95 -3.95 -7.45
CA ARG A 23 -12.04 -4.65 -8.16
C ARG A 23 -11.83 -4.64 -9.67
N ARG A 24 -11.47 -3.48 -10.24
CA ARG A 24 -11.19 -3.34 -11.69
C ARG A 24 -9.92 -4.07 -12.12
N ALA A 25 -8.97 -4.26 -11.21
CA ALA A 25 -7.79 -5.08 -11.42
C ALA A 25 -8.05 -6.59 -11.23
N GLY A 26 -9.28 -7.01 -10.91
CA GLY A 26 -9.63 -8.40 -10.63
C GLY A 26 -9.10 -8.90 -9.29
N ARG A 27 -9.00 -8.00 -8.31
CA ARG A 27 -8.44 -8.23 -6.97
C ARG A 27 -9.41 -7.77 -5.88
N ASP A 28 -9.28 -8.35 -4.69
CA ASP A 28 -9.96 -7.87 -3.50
C ASP A 28 -9.06 -6.91 -2.72
N ALA A 29 -9.65 -6.01 -1.92
CA ALA A 29 -8.91 -5.15 -1.01
C ALA A 29 -9.42 -5.30 0.42
N VAL A 30 -8.48 -5.43 1.36
CA VAL A 30 -8.74 -5.45 2.80
C VAL A 30 -7.99 -4.30 3.47
N PHE A 31 -8.56 -3.74 4.53
CA PHE A 31 -8.01 -2.58 5.20
C PHE A 31 -7.44 -2.94 6.57
N ALA A 32 -6.16 -2.71 6.74
CA ALA A 32 -5.49 -2.81 8.01
C ALA A 32 -5.51 -1.47 8.76
N LYS A 33 -5.65 -1.56 10.08
CA LYS A 33 -5.71 -0.41 11.01
C LYS A 33 -4.47 -0.30 11.90
N SER A 34 -3.54 -1.24 11.79
CA SER A 34 -2.26 -1.26 12.50
C SER A 34 -1.22 -2.03 11.67
N ALA A 35 0.05 -1.92 12.04
CA ALA A 35 1.12 -2.66 11.40
C ALA A 35 0.97 -4.17 11.58
N GLU A 36 0.60 -4.61 12.79
CA GLU A 36 0.39 -6.03 13.12
C GLU A 36 -0.77 -6.60 12.32
N HIS A 37 -1.86 -5.85 12.17
CA HIS A 37 -3.00 -6.27 11.36
C HIS A 37 -2.62 -6.36 9.88
N ALA A 38 -1.85 -5.40 9.36
CA ALA A 38 -1.35 -5.44 7.98
C ALA A 38 -0.46 -6.66 7.73
N ILE A 39 0.44 -6.98 8.66
CA ILE A 39 1.30 -8.16 8.60
C ILE A 39 0.47 -9.45 8.64
N SER A 40 -0.52 -9.53 9.55
CA SER A 40 -1.39 -10.70 9.66
C SER A 40 -2.12 -10.98 8.34
N LEU A 41 -2.76 -9.96 7.77
CA LEU A 41 -3.45 -10.08 6.49
C LEU A 41 -2.49 -10.41 5.34
N ALA A 42 -1.27 -9.89 5.38
CA ALA A 42 -0.27 -10.11 4.35
C ALA A 42 0.20 -11.56 4.28
N ARG A 43 0.32 -12.22 5.43
CA ARG A 43 0.73 -13.63 5.53
C ARG A 43 -0.32 -14.61 4.99
N GLU A 44 -1.57 -14.20 4.86
CA GLU A 44 -2.63 -15.06 4.34
C GLU A 44 -2.52 -15.25 2.82
N ASN A 45 -2.69 -14.17 2.03
CA ASN A 45 -2.72 -14.25 0.57
C ASN A 45 -2.50 -12.89 -0.11
N ALA A 46 -1.63 -12.03 0.43
CA ALA A 46 -1.46 -10.70 -0.13
C ALA A 46 -0.64 -10.69 -1.42
N ALA A 47 -1.17 -9.99 -2.41
CA ALA A 47 -0.51 -9.69 -3.68
C ALA A 47 0.29 -8.39 -3.64
N MET A 48 -0.11 -7.44 -2.80
CA MET A 48 0.50 -6.12 -2.70
C MET A 48 0.11 -5.46 -1.39
N LEU A 49 1.05 -4.71 -0.81
CA LEU A 49 0.82 -3.75 0.24
C LEU A 49 0.60 -2.37 -0.39
N VAL A 50 -0.51 -1.70 -0.06
CA VAL A 50 -0.82 -0.33 -0.49
C VAL A 50 -0.87 0.56 0.73
N VAL A 51 -0.06 1.60 0.77
CA VAL A 51 0.07 2.47 1.95
C VAL A 51 -0.10 3.93 1.58
N ASP A 52 -1.02 4.59 2.29
CA ASP A 52 -1.04 6.04 2.34
C ASP A 52 0.14 6.54 3.18
N LEU A 53 1.11 7.21 2.57
CA LEU A 53 2.26 7.76 3.30
C LEU A 53 1.86 8.90 4.24
N ASN A 54 0.62 9.39 4.15
CA ASN A 54 0.01 10.32 5.08
C ASN A 54 -0.95 9.65 6.08
N CYS A 55 -0.94 8.31 6.17
CA CYS A 55 -1.66 7.58 7.21
C CYS A 55 -1.32 8.14 8.59
N ARG A 56 -2.35 8.43 9.40
CA ARG A 56 -2.19 8.95 10.77
C ARG A 56 -2.14 7.84 11.81
N ASP A 57 -2.69 6.69 11.49
CA ASP A 57 -2.89 5.59 12.44
C ASP A 57 -1.74 4.59 12.41
N VAL A 58 -0.91 4.63 11.36
CA VAL A 58 0.23 3.72 11.17
C VAL A 58 1.44 4.50 10.66
N ASP A 59 2.61 4.24 11.25
CA ASP A 59 3.90 4.67 10.70
C ASP A 59 4.15 3.96 9.36
N ALA A 60 3.88 4.65 8.26
CA ALA A 60 3.96 4.08 6.92
C ALA A 60 5.39 3.64 6.54
N PRO A 61 6.45 4.49 6.67
CA PRO A 61 7.82 4.02 6.50
C PRO A 61 8.19 2.86 7.43
N GLY A 62 7.80 2.91 8.70
CA GLY A 62 8.02 1.81 9.66
C GLY A 62 7.40 0.48 9.20
N LEU A 63 6.15 0.51 8.75
CA LEU A 63 5.45 -0.65 8.20
C LEU A 63 6.18 -1.24 6.99
N ILE A 64 6.63 -0.39 6.07
CA ILE A 64 7.36 -0.82 4.88
C ILE A 64 8.67 -1.51 5.30
N ARG A 65 9.41 -0.96 6.27
CA ARG A 65 10.62 -1.60 6.82
C ARG A 65 10.32 -2.97 7.42
N LEU A 66 9.21 -3.12 8.16
CA LEU A 66 8.81 -4.42 8.72
C LEU A 66 8.54 -5.46 7.63
N PHE A 67 7.83 -5.07 6.56
CA PHE A 67 7.59 -5.93 5.41
C PHE A 67 8.89 -6.35 4.72
N LYS A 68 9.83 -5.42 4.55
CA LYS A 68 11.11 -5.74 3.91
C LYS A 68 12.07 -6.49 4.81
N ALA A 69 11.96 -6.37 6.14
CA ALA A 69 12.77 -7.13 7.09
C ALA A 69 12.39 -8.62 7.13
N ASP A 70 11.09 -8.95 7.09
CA ASP A 70 10.60 -10.33 7.15
C ASP A 70 10.76 -11.05 5.80
N PRO A 71 11.54 -12.16 5.70
CA PRO A 71 11.72 -12.90 4.46
C PRO A 71 10.42 -13.41 3.81
N ALA A 72 9.37 -13.68 4.60
CA ALA A 72 8.08 -14.15 4.08
C ALA A 72 7.26 -13.00 3.46
N LEU A 73 7.47 -11.77 3.92
CA LEU A 73 6.73 -10.59 3.44
C LEU A 73 7.51 -9.79 2.39
N ARG A 74 8.84 -9.87 2.41
CA ARG A 74 9.73 -9.13 1.50
C ARG A 74 9.37 -9.26 0.02
N PRO A 75 8.93 -10.42 -0.50
CA PRO A 75 8.51 -10.56 -1.90
C PRO A 75 7.24 -9.79 -2.26
N ILE A 76 6.44 -9.38 -1.27
CA ILE A 76 5.21 -8.63 -1.50
C ILE A 76 5.57 -7.19 -1.93
N PRO A 77 5.12 -6.73 -3.10
CA PRO A 77 5.37 -5.37 -3.55
C PRO A 77 4.63 -4.36 -2.65
N ALA A 78 5.29 -3.25 -2.36
CA ALA A 78 4.77 -2.13 -1.59
C ALA A 78 4.58 -0.92 -2.52
N LEU A 79 3.35 -0.44 -2.60
CA LEU A 79 2.96 0.77 -3.31
C LEU A 79 2.56 1.85 -2.31
N GLY A 80 3.38 2.89 -2.20
CA GLY A 80 3.07 4.10 -1.44
C GLY A 80 2.38 5.15 -2.29
N PHE A 81 1.44 5.90 -1.72
CA PHE A 81 0.96 7.15 -2.32
C PHE A 81 1.00 8.31 -1.32
N VAL A 82 1.20 9.53 -1.81
CA VAL A 82 1.42 10.72 -0.97
C VAL A 82 0.69 11.96 -1.49
N SER A 83 0.23 12.81 -0.57
CA SER A 83 -0.31 14.15 -0.87
C SER A 83 0.83 15.11 -1.19
N HIS A 84 0.69 15.84 -2.30
CA HIS A 84 1.44 17.07 -2.63
C HIS A 84 2.92 17.09 -2.22
N VAL A 85 3.82 16.77 -3.15
CA VAL A 85 5.29 17.00 -3.11
C VAL A 85 5.90 16.99 -1.68
N GLN A 86 5.55 15.99 -0.87
CA GLN A 86 6.22 15.73 0.41
C GLN A 86 7.45 14.89 0.08
N GLU A 87 8.48 15.55 -0.46
CA GLU A 87 9.72 14.91 -0.89
C GLU A 87 10.36 14.11 0.24
N ASP A 88 10.31 14.61 1.47
CA ASP A 88 10.80 13.92 2.65
C ASP A 88 10.08 12.59 2.88
N ARG A 89 8.74 12.57 2.89
CA ARG A 89 7.97 11.33 3.08
C ARG A 89 8.16 10.34 1.94
N LYS A 90 8.27 10.84 0.71
CA LYS A 90 8.58 10.00 -0.45
C LYS A 90 9.96 9.37 -0.28
N ARG A 91 10.96 10.16 0.13
CA ARG A 91 12.32 9.71 0.36
C ARG A 91 12.37 8.68 1.49
N GLU A 92 11.73 8.94 2.63
CA GLU A 92 11.65 8.02 3.76
C GLU A 92 11.01 6.68 3.36
N ALA A 93 9.96 6.70 2.54
CA ALA A 93 9.33 5.48 2.04
C ALA A 93 10.26 4.70 1.11
N ILE A 94 10.99 5.37 0.20
CA ILE A 94 11.96 4.73 -0.68
C ILE A 94 13.11 4.13 0.14
N GLU A 95 13.65 4.87 1.11
CA GLU A 95 14.70 4.39 2.02
C GLU A 95 14.22 3.22 2.90
N ALA A 96 12.94 3.17 3.23
CA ALA A 96 12.30 2.03 3.90
C ALA A 96 12.18 0.78 3.01
N GLY A 97 12.39 0.91 1.69
CA GLY A 97 12.29 -0.16 0.71
C GLY A 97 10.93 -0.21 0.00
N CYS A 98 10.20 0.90 -0.10
CA CYS A 98 8.98 0.97 -0.91
C CYS A 98 9.31 0.79 -2.39
N ASP A 99 8.67 -0.18 -3.05
CA ASP A 99 8.98 -0.50 -4.44
C ASP A 99 8.54 0.60 -5.39
N ARG A 100 7.40 1.26 -5.10
CA ARG A 100 6.86 2.36 -5.91
C ARG A 100 6.19 3.41 -5.03
N VAL A 101 6.48 4.68 -5.28
CA VAL A 101 5.77 5.81 -4.66
C VAL A 101 5.17 6.71 -5.73
N VAL A 102 3.86 6.97 -5.64
CA VAL A 102 3.12 7.81 -6.60
C VAL A 102 2.42 8.99 -5.91
N ALA A 103 2.08 10.02 -6.67
CA ALA A 103 1.21 11.08 -6.15
C ALA A 103 -0.23 10.56 -6.01
N ARG A 104 -0.99 11.15 -5.07
CA ARG A 104 -2.43 10.88 -4.90
C ARG A 104 -3.26 11.07 -6.17
N SER A 105 -2.93 12.05 -7.02
CA SER A 105 -3.58 12.24 -8.33
C SER A 105 -3.32 11.05 -9.24
N THR A 106 -2.05 10.67 -9.42
CA THR A 106 -1.66 9.48 -10.20
C THR A 106 -2.32 8.21 -9.68
N PHE A 107 -2.40 8.03 -8.36
CA PHE A 107 -3.13 6.90 -7.77
C PHE A 107 -4.61 6.93 -8.15
N SER A 108 -5.25 8.09 -8.05
CA SER A 108 -6.68 8.25 -8.39
C SER A 108 -6.96 7.96 -9.87
N ASP A 109 -6.08 8.42 -10.75
CA ASP A 109 -6.26 8.29 -12.19
C ASP A 109 -5.96 6.86 -12.68
N ARG A 110 -5.03 6.16 -12.02
CA ARG A 110 -4.46 4.89 -12.49
C ARG A 110 -4.54 3.75 -11.46
N ALA A 111 -5.47 3.81 -10.52
CA ALA A 111 -5.58 2.82 -9.44
C ALA A 111 -5.61 1.37 -9.96
N ALA A 112 -6.45 1.08 -10.97
CA ALA A 112 -6.57 -0.27 -11.52
C ALA A 112 -5.25 -0.77 -12.13
N ASP A 113 -4.57 0.05 -12.92
CA ASP A 113 -3.25 -0.28 -13.51
C ASP A 113 -2.23 -0.57 -12.40
N LEU A 114 -2.12 0.35 -11.44
CA LEU A 114 -1.16 0.28 -10.34
C LEU A 114 -1.37 -0.96 -9.46
N LEU A 115 -2.63 -1.33 -9.20
CA LEU A 115 -3.00 -2.46 -8.36
C LEU A 115 -3.01 -3.79 -9.11
N SER A 116 -2.93 -3.78 -10.44
CA SER A 116 -2.83 -5.02 -11.22
C SER A 116 -1.52 -5.78 -10.98
N GLY A 117 -0.46 -5.05 -10.57
CA GLY A 117 0.89 -5.61 -10.41
C GLY A 117 1.59 -5.93 -11.74
N ARG A 118 1.10 -5.37 -12.85
CA ARG A 118 1.67 -5.48 -14.20
C ARG A 118 2.35 -4.19 -14.62
#